data_AF-A0A8T4J937-F1
#
_entry.id   AF-A0A8T4J937-F1
#
_cell.length_a   1.000
_cell.length_b   1.000
_cell.length_c   1.000
_cell.angle_alpha   90.00
_cell.angle_beta   90.00
_cell.angle_gamma   90.00
#
_symmetry.space_group_name_H-M   'P 1'
#
loop_
_entity.id
_entity.type
_entity.pdbx_description
1 polymer ?
#
loop_
_entity_poly.entity_id
_entity_poly.type
_entity_poly.pdbx_seq_one_letter_code
_entity_poly.pdbx_strand_id
1 'polypeptide(L)'
;MKDENAGKFIIGTGILLLLMIFTYHITVLTKLFFLMEILYLLVVFALITTGFYIIFRKRFQGRFEELKKELYNLTPDEIKVYDLIKKKIPLRKICKKTRIPKIKVKKILDNIQEKGLVKISNKGQIKILE
;
A
#
# COMPACT_ATOMS: atom_id res chain seq x y z
N MET A 1 -15.56 13.43 8.83
CA MET A 1 -15.71 11.96 8.97
C MET A 1 -14.39 11.18 8.92
N LYS A 2 -13.30 11.63 8.27
CA LYS A 2 -12.01 10.89 8.28
C LYS A 2 -11.17 11.13 9.56
N ASP A 3 -11.30 12.30 10.18
CA ASP A 3 -10.45 12.69 11.33
C ASP A 3 -10.94 12.13 12.67
N GLU A 4 -12.25 11.89 12.79
CA GLU A 4 -12.86 11.33 14.00
C GLU A 4 -12.35 9.90 14.31
N ASN A 5 -12.08 9.12 13.26
CA ASN A 5 -11.55 7.76 13.40
C ASN A 5 -10.05 7.76 13.76
N ALA A 6 -9.30 8.78 13.33
CA ALA A 6 -7.89 8.94 13.72
C ALA A 6 -7.77 9.33 15.20
N GLY A 7 -8.64 10.24 15.68
CA GLY A 7 -8.72 10.60 17.10
C GLY A 7 -9.10 9.41 17.98
N LYS A 8 -10.12 8.64 17.58
CA LYS A 8 -10.53 7.41 18.29
C LYS A 8 -9.43 6.34 18.31
N PHE A 9 -8.65 6.23 17.23
CA PHE A 9 -7.51 5.31 17.16
C PHE A 9 -6.39 5.70 18.14
N ILE A 10 -6.02 7.00 18.20
CA ILE A 10 -4.99 7.51 19.11
C ILE A 10 -5.40 7.32 20.57
N ILE A 11 -6.66 7.67 20.91
CA ILE A 11 -7.21 7.50 22.26
C ILE A 11 -7.27 6.02 22.64
N GLY A 12 -7.73 5.16 21.74
CA GLY A 12 -7.79 3.71 21.96
C GLY A 12 -6.40 3.10 22.18
N THR A 13 -5.40 3.50 21.39
CA THR A 13 -4.01 3.06 21.60
C THR A 13 -3.41 3.58 22.90
N GLY A 14 -3.75 4.80 23.33
CA GLY A 14 -3.31 5.37 24.61
C GLY A 14 -3.85 4.62 25.82
N ILE A 15 -5.16 4.29 25.81
CA ILE A 15 -5.81 3.52 26.88
C ILE A 15 -5.22 2.11 26.97
N LEU A 16 -4.95 1.47 25.83
CA LEU A 16 -4.33 0.14 25.77
C LEU A 16 -2.92 0.15 26.39
N LEU A 17 -2.12 1.17 26.08
CA LEU A 17 -0.78 1.36 26.65
C LEU A 17 -0.82 1.55 28.16
N LEU A 18 -1.79 2.32 28.65
CA LEU A 18 -1.99 2.57 30.08
C LEU A 18 -2.38 1.30 30.84
N LEU A 19 -3.26 0.47 30.27
CA LEU A 19 -3.62 -0.84 30.81
C LEU A 19 -2.43 -1.80 30.84
N MET A 20 -1.58 -1.78 29.83
CA MET A 20 -0.36 -2.58 29.80
C MET A 20 0.64 -2.15 30.87
N ILE A 21 0.84 -0.85 31.07
CA ILE A 21 1.71 -0.33 32.15
C ILE A 21 1.16 -0.71 33.52
N PHE A 22 -0.16 -0.60 33.71
CA PHE A 22 -0.82 -0.93 34.98
C PHE A 22 -0.73 -2.43 35.29
N THR A 23 -0.99 -3.29 34.31
CA THR A 23 -0.83 -4.74 34.46
C THR A 23 0.62 -5.13 34.73
N TYR A 24 1.59 -4.50 34.07
CA TYR A 24 3.01 -4.67 34.35
C TYR A 24 3.35 -4.37 35.82
N HIS A 25 2.86 -3.26 36.38
CA HIS A 25 3.09 -2.89 37.78
C HIS A 25 2.47 -3.90 38.76
N ILE A 26 1.28 -4.43 38.46
CA ILE A 26 0.64 -5.49 39.27
C ILE A 26 1.47 -6.79 39.22
N THR A 27 2.00 -7.17 38.05
CA THR A 27 2.85 -8.37 37.90
C THR A 27 4.20 -8.25 38.59
N VAL A 28 4.81 -7.06 38.58
CA VAL A 28 6.04 -6.76 39.34
C VAL A 28 5.78 -6.91 40.85
N LEU A 29 4.61 -6.50 41.33
CA LEU A 29 4.22 -6.64 42.74
C LEU A 29 4.01 -8.10 43.17
N THR A 30 3.64 -8.98 42.24
CA THR A 30 3.19 -10.36 42.53
C THR A 30 4.23 -11.46 42.24
N LYS A 31 5.49 -11.09 41.94
CA LYS A 31 6.63 -12.01 41.70
C LYS A 31 6.49 -13.00 40.52
N LEU A 32 5.62 -12.72 39.55
CA LEU A 32 5.52 -13.46 38.28
C LEU A 32 6.35 -12.75 37.18
N PHE A 33 7.68 -12.79 37.28
CA PHE A 33 8.55 -11.85 36.57
C PHE A 33 8.87 -12.20 35.11
N PHE A 34 9.27 -13.43 34.80
CA PHE A 34 9.98 -13.66 33.53
C PHE A 34 9.06 -13.79 32.29
N LEU A 35 7.95 -14.51 32.43
CA LEU A 35 7.05 -14.78 31.29
C LEU A 35 6.27 -13.51 30.88
N MET A 36 5.87 -12.70 31.84
CA MET A 36 5.06 -11.49 31.61
C MET A 36 5.91 -10.35 31.04
N GLU A 37 7.19 -10.23 31.41
CA GLU A 37 8.13 -9.29 30.77
C GLU A 37 8.37 -9.61 29.31
N ILE A 38 8.59 -10.90 28.97
CA ILE A 38 8.76 -11.32 27.57
C ILE A 38 7.49 -11.03 26.78
N LEU A 39 6.31 -11.35 27.33
CA LEU A 39 5.04 -11.09 26.67
C LEU A 39 4.82 -9.58 26.43
N TYR A 40 5.14 -8.75 27.43
CA TYR A 40 5.04 -7.29 27.34
C TYR A 40 5.98 -6.73 26.26
N LEU A 41 7.25 -7.14 26.28
CA LEU A 41 8.23 -6.75 25.26
C LEU A 41 7.77 -7.14 23.85
N LEU A 42 7.22 -8.35 23.69
CA LEU A 42 6.75 -8.86 22.40
C LEU A 42 5.55 -8.06 21.89
N VAL A 43 4.62 -7.68 22.76
CA VAL A 43 3.46 -6.87 22.39
C VAL A 43 3.84 -5.41 22.08
N VAL A 44 4.73 -4.81 22.87
CA VAL A 44 5.27 -3.48 22.58
C VAL A 44 6.01 -3.47 21.25
N PHE A 45 6.86 -4.48 20.99
CA PHE A 45 7.58 -4.62 19.73
C PHE A 45 6.62 -4.83 18.55
N ALA A 46 5.58 -5.64 18.71
CA ALA A 46 4.54 -5.83 17.70
C ALA A 46 3.79 -4.52 17.40
N LEU A 47 3.41 -3.73 18.42
CA LEU A 47 2.73 -2.46 18.23
C LEU A 47 3.61 -1.43 17.51
N ILE A 48 4.89 -1.32 17.89
CA ILE A 48 5.86 -0.43 17.25
C ILE A 48 6.06 -0.84 15.79
N THR A 49 6.36 -2.12 15.53
CA THR A 49 6.60 -2.62 14.17
C THR A 49 5.37 -2.45 13.27
N THR A 50 4.17 -2.66 13.79
CA THR A 50 2.92 -2.45 13.03
C THR A 50 2.69 -0.97 12.71
N GLY A 51 2.94 -0.08 13.68
CA GLY A 51 2.87 1.38 13.49
C GLY A 51 3.87 1.87 12.44
N PHE A 52 5.13 1.45 12.56
CA PHE A 52 6.18 1.76 11.58
C PHE A 52 5.85 1.17 10.21
N TYR A 53 5.35 -0.05 10.13
CA TYR A 53 4.95 -0.67 8.87
C TYR A 53 3.86 0.14 8.15
N ILE A 54 2.85 0.63 8.87
CA ILE A 54 1.77 1.45 8.28
C ILE A 54 2.32 2.78 7.76
N ILE A 55 3.20 3.44 8.53
CA ILE A 55 3.81 4.72 8.15
C ILE A 55 4.75 4.52 6.95
N PHE A 56 5.63 3.52 7.00
CA PHE A 56 6.55 3.18 5.91
C PHE A 56 5.78 2.79 4.65
N ARG A 57 4.73 1.97 4.76
CA ARG A 57 3.92 1.56 3.60
C ARG A 57 3.29 2.76 2.90
N LYS A 58 2.72 3.71 3.65
CA LYS A 58 2.14 4.93 3.06
C LYS A 58 3.21 5.82 2.41
N ARG A 59 4.35 6.01 3.07
CA ARG A 59 5.43 6.88 2.57
C ARG A 59 6.16 6.28 1.37
N PHE A 60 6.38 4.96 1.37
CA PHE A 60 6.98 4.25 0.24
C PHE A 60 6.02 4.10 -0.94
N GLN A 61 4.72 3.93 -0.74
CA GLN A 61 3.77 3.92 -1.86
C GLN A 61 3.78 5.23 -2.65
N GLY A 62 3.81 6.38 -1.95
CA GLY A 62 3.91 7.69 -2.62
C GLY A 62 5.23 7.84 -3.38
N ARG A 63 6.37 7.50 -2.75
CA ARG A 63 7.69 7.59 -3.40
C ARG A 63 7.89 6.59 -4.55
N PHE A 64 7.29 5.39 -4.48
CA PHE A 64 7.32 4.44 -5.60
C PHE A 64 6.51 4.94 -6.79
N GLU A 65 5.39 5.63 -6.56
CA GLU A 65 4.64 6.28 -7.64
C GLU A 65 5.42 7.44 -8.26
N GLU A 66 6.16 8.21 -7.45
CA GLU A 66 7.08 9.26 -7.93
C GLU A 66 8.28 8.69 -8.69
N LEU A 67 8.94 7.66 -8.18
CA LEU A 67 10.04 6.98 -8.87
C LEU A 67 9.58 6.34 -10.19
N LYS A 68 8.39 5.72 -10.22
CA LYS A 68 7.82 5.19 -11.48
C LYS A 68 7.49 6.31 -12.48
N LYS A 69 7.07 7.48 -12.01
CA LYS A 69 6.87 8.66 -12.87
C LYS A 69 8.20 9.14 -13.45
N GLU A 70 9.26 9.23 -12.65
CA GLU A 70 10.59 9.67 -13.14
C GLU A 70 11.22 8.66 -14.11
N LEU A 71 11.13 7.36 -13.82
CA LEU A 71 11.75 6.31 -14.65
C LEU A 71 11.07 6.10 -16.01
N TYR A 72 9.74 6.22 -16.07
CA TYR A 72 8.98 5.90 -17.28
C TYR A 72 8.26 7.10 -17.91
N ASN A 73 8.36 8.28 -17.28
CA ASN A 73 7.66 9.50 -17.68
C ASN A 73 6.15 9.27 -17.90
N LEU A 74 5.53 8.40 -17.11
CA LEU A 74 4.13 7.98 -17.24
C LEU A 74 3.22 8.78 -16.30
N THR A 75 2.03 9.13 -16.77
CA THR A 75 0.99 9.71 -15.90
C THR A 75 0.43 8.66 -14.92
N PRO A 76 -0.19 9.05 -13.79
CA PRO A 76 -0.76 8.10 -12.83
C PRO A 76 -1.75 7.10 -13.44
N ASP A 77 -2.53 7.54 -14.44
CA ASP A 77 -3.48 6.68 -15.14
C ASP A 77 -2.79 5.74 -16.14
N GLU A 78 -1.73 6.22 -16.79
CA GLU A 78 -0.85 5.37 -17.62
C GLU A 78 -0.17 4.28 -16.78
N ILE A 79 0.34 4.61 -15.58
CA ILE A 79 0.95 3.64 -14.65
C ILE A 79 -0.06 2.54 -14.27
N LYS A 80 -1.30 2.92 -13.92
CA LYS A 80 -2.35 1.95 -13.59
C LYS A 80 -2.66 1.01 -14.74
N VAL A 81 -2.76 1.55 -15.95
CA VAL A 81 -3.02 0.75 -17.16
C VAL A 81 -1.82 -0.15 -17.46
N TYR A 82 -0.60 0.38 -17.40
CA TYR A 82 0.65 -0.36 -17.61
C TYR A 82 0.82 -1.51 -16.60
N ASP A 83 0.59 -1.28 -15.31
CA ASP A 83 0.66 -2.34 -14.28
C ASP A 83 -0.37 -3.46 -14.53
N LEU A 84 -1.54 -3.14 -15.09
CA LEU A 84 -2.56 -4.14 -15.45
C LEU A 84 -2.18 -4.91 -16.73
N ILE A 85 -1.52 -4.26 -17.68
CA ILE A 85 -0.96 -4.91 -18.88
C ILE A 85 0.17 -5.87 -18.48
N LYS A 86 1.06 -5.45 -17.57
CA LYS A 86 2.14 -6.29 -17.03
C LYS A 86 1.60 -7.57 -16.38
N LYS A 87 0.42 -7.48 -15.75
CA LYS A 87 -0.31 -8.63 -15.18
C LYS A 87 -1.09 -9.46 -16.21
N LYS A 88 -0.90 -9.23 -17.52
CA LYS A 88 -1.58 -9.91 -18.64
C LYS A 88 -3.10 -9.87 -18.55
N ILE A 89 -3.67 -8.80 -17.98
CA ILE A 89 -5.13 -8.66 -17.84
C ILE A 89 -5.72 -8.24 -19.20
N PRO A 90 -6.82 -8.87 -19.67
CA PRO A 90 -7.44 -8.48 -20.93
C PRO A 90 -8.02 -7.07 -20.87
N LEU A 91 -7.88 -6.31 -21.96
CA LEU A 91 -8.32 -4.92 -22.12
C LEU A 91 -9.75 -4.63 -21.63
N ARG A 92 -10.68 -5.56 -21.86
CA ARG A 92 -12.07 -5.47 -21.37
C ARG A 92 -12.16 -5.39 -19.85
N LYS A 93 -11.29 -6.11 -19.13
CA LYS A 93 -11.21 -6.09 -17.67
C LYS A 93 -10.42 -4.88 -17.15
N ILE A 94 -9.46 -4.36 -17.92
CA ILE A 94 -8.70 -3.14 -17.57
C ILE A 94 -9.67 -1.96 -17.39
N CYS A 95 -10.53 -1.69 -18.37
CA CYS A 95 -11.50 -0.58 -18.30
C CYS A 95 -12.41 -0.68 -17.06
N LYS A 96 -12.84 -1.90 -16.70
CA LYS A 96 -13.65 -2.14 -15.49
C LYS A 96 -12.89 -1.89 -14.20
N LYS A 97 -11.62 -2.30 -14.13
CA LYS A 97 -10.78 -2.15 -12.92
C LYS A 97 -10.32 -0.70 -12.70
N THR A 98 -10.02 0.02 -13.77
CA THR A 98 -9.57 1.42 -13.67
C THR A 98 -10.71 2.43 -13.60
N ARG A 99 -11.95 2.02 -13.94
CA ARG A 99 -13.12 2.90 -14.14
C ARG A 99 -12.89 3.99 -15.20
N ILE A 100 -11.92 3.79 -16.10
CA ILE A 100 -11.61 4.73 -17.17
C ILE A 100 -12.45 4.37 -18.42
N PRO A 101 -13.03 5.35 -19.14
CA PRO A 101 -13.73 5.12 -20.39
C PRO A 101 -12.84 4.44 -21.44
N LYS A 102 -13.41 3.51 -22.23
CA LYS A 102 -12.68 2.77 -23.27
C LYS A 102 -11.89 3.68 -24.23
N ILE A 103 -12.45 4.82 -24.60
CA ILE A 103 -11.81 5.81 -25.48
C ILE A 103 -10.53 6.36 -24.85
N LYS A 104 -10.56 6.69 -23.56
CA LYS A 104 -9.37 7.17 -22.82
C LYS A 104 -8.35 6.07 -22.62
N VAL A 105 -8.78 4.83 -22.34
CA VAL A 105 -7.85 3.68 -22.23
C VAL A 105 -7.13 3.43 -23.54
N LYS A 106 -7.80 3.58 -24.70
CA LYS A 106 -7.15 3.46 -26.01
C LYS A 106 -6.06 4.52 -26.19
N LYS A 107 -6.36 5.79 -25.94
CA LYS A 107 -5.35 6.88 -25.99
C LYS A 107 -4.16 6.61 -25.05
N ILE A 108 -4.43 6.12 -23.85
CA ILE A 108 -3.39 5.75 -22.88
C ILE A 108 -2.50 4.63 -23.42
N LEU A 109 -3.07 3.62 -24.07
CA LEU A 109 -2.29 2.54 -24.70
C LEU A 109 -1.43 3.04 -25.84
N ASP A 110 -1.97 3.91 -26.68
CA ASP A 110 -1.26 4.52 -27.80
C ASP A 110 -0.07 5.34 -27.27
N ASN A 111 -0.26 6.15 -26.22
CA ASN A 111 0.81 6.89 -25.55
C ASN A 111 1.90 5.97 -24.94
N ILE A 112 1.50 4.86 -24.30
CA ILE A 112 2.45 3.90 -23.70
C ILE A 112 3.24 3.18 -24.80
N GLN A 113 2.62 2.93 -25.95
CA GLN A 113 3.26 2.35 -27.13
C GLN A 113 4.24 3.35 -27.78
N GLU A 114 3.88 4.63 -27.89
CA GLU A 114 4.79 5.69 -28.37
C GLU A 114 6.02 5.84 -27.48
N LYS A 115 5.87 5.62 -26.16
CA LYS A 115 6.99 5.58 -25.19
C LYS A 115 7.84 4.29 -25.28
N GLY A 116 7.53 3.37 -26.19
CA GLY A 116 8.31 2.16 -26.45
C GLY A 116 8.15 1.04 -25.41
N LEU A 117 7.23 1.16 -24.46
CA LEU A 117 7.09 0.21 -23.34
C LEU A 117 6.28 -1.04 -23.71
N VAL A 118 5.40 -0.93 -24.71
CA VAL A 118 4.54 -2.03 -25.17
C VAL A 118 4.37 -1.99 -26.69
N LYS A 119 4.25 -3.17 -27.29
CA LYS A 119 3.91 -3.35 -28.70
C LYS A 119 2.54 -4.00 -28.81
N ILE A 120 1.58 -3.28 -29.40
CA ILE A 120 0.24 -3.80 -29.63
C ILE A 120 0.19 -4.42 -31.03
N SER A 121 -0.12 -5.71 -31.11
CA SER A 121 -0.37 -6.42 -32.37
C SER A 121 -1.75 -6.06 -32.92
N ASN A 122 -1.91 -6.09 -34.25
CA ASN A 122 -3.19 -5.88 -34.95
C ASN A 122 -4.33 -6.81 -34.47
N LYS A 123 -4.01 -7.93 -33.81
CA LYS A 123 -5.00 -8.84 -33.18
C LYS A 123 -5.41 -8.42 -31.75
N GLY A 124 -4.98 -7.25 -31.28
CA GLY A 124 -5.23 -6.77 -29.91
C GLY A 124 -4.37 -7.45 -28.83
N GLN A 125 -3.33 -8.19 -29.23
CA GLN A 125 -2.36 -8.78 -28.29
C GLN A 125 -1.33 -7.72 -27.90
N ILE A 126 -1.11 -7.53 -26.60
CA ILE A 126 -0.11 -6.60 -26.08
C ILE A 126 1.14 -7.41 -25.71
N LYS A 127 2.26 -7.16 -26.38
CA LYS A 127 3.58 -7.66 -25.99
C LYS A 127 4.31 -6.56 -25.22
N ILE A 128 4.91 -6.91 -24.09
CA ILE A 128 5.78 -6.00 -23.34
C ILE A 128 7.16 -6.10 -23.98
N LEU A 129 7.75 -4.95 -24.30
CA LEU A 129 9.13 -4.88 -24.76
C LEU A 129 9.98 -4.71 -23.50
N GLU A 130 10.60 -5.80 -23.04
CA GLU A 130 11.65 -5.77 -22.01
C GLU A 130 13.01 -5.44 -22.65
#